data_AF-I4AIM0-F1
#
_entry.id   AF-I4AIM0-F1
#
_cell.length_a   1.000
_cell.length_b   1.000
_cell.length_c   1.000
_cell.angle_alpha   90.00
_cell.angle_beta   90.00
_cell.angle_gamma   90.00
#
_symmetry.space_group_name_H-M   'P 1'
#
loop_
_entity.id
_entity.type
_entity.pdbx_description
1 polymer ?
#
loop_
_entity_poly.entity_id
_entity_poly.type
_entity_poly.pdbx_seq_one_letter_code
_entity_poly.pdbx_strand_id
1 'polypeptide(L)'
;MKTLFSFMFATVLFFAIQSEAAAQQYFTYDGDVFSVQLKTNSANTQVMEVFFSSKGEWHKFEIIDFHDLEDTSEGGFLYTVKDGKGDKYDVDYYRNQDYIIVYASDHSTKWTLYKR
;
A
#
# COMPACT_ATOMS: atom_id res chain seq x y z
N MET A 1 40.87 47.91 12.00
CA MET A 1 40.48 47.33 10.70
C MET A 1 40.23 45.83 10.91
N LYS A 2 39.06 45.36 10.49
CA LYS A 2 38.74 43.96 10.12
C LYS A 2 38.64 42.92 11.24
N THR A 3 37.53 43.03 11.98
CA THR A 3 36.63 41.91 12.28
C THR A 3 36.52 40.95 11.09
N LEU A 4 36.98 39.70 11.20
CA LEU A 4 36.73 38.64 10.20
C LEU A 4 37.32 37.30 10.69
N PHE A 5 36.96 36.85 11.88
CA PHE A 5 37.17 35.46 12.27
C PHE A 5 35.95 35.04 13.07
N SER A 6 35.48 33.82 12.82
CA SER A 6 34.28 33.22 13.44
C SER A 6 32.96 33.57 12.77
N PHE A 7 32.73 33.08 11.55
CA PHE A 7 31.35 32.81 11.07
C PHE A 7 31.29 31.74 9.96
N MET A 8 32.27 30.84 9.86
CA MET A 8 32.36 29.91 8.73
C MET A 8 32.65 28.46 9.13
N PHE A 9 32.06 27.99 10.22
CA PHE A 9 32.14 26.57 10.60
C PHE A 9 30.83 25.93 11.09
N ALA A 10 29.75 26.70 11.25
CA ALA A 10 28.47 26.17 11.77
C ALA A 10 27.46 25.77 10.69
N THR A 11 27.64 26.18 9.43
CA THR A 11 26.62 26.00 8.38
C THR A 11 26.76 24.72 7.55
N VAL A 12 27.88 24.01 7.65
CA VAL A 12 28.15 22.80 6.83
C VAL A 12 27.58 21.53 7.47
N LEU A 13 27.24 21.55 8.76
CA LEU A 13 26.73 20.37 9.48
C LEU A 13 25.21 20.17 9.41
N PHE A 14 24.46 21.09 8.77
CA PHE A 14 23.00 20.97 8.62
C PHE A 14 22.55 20.25 7.34
N PHE A 15 23.48 19.86 6.46
CA PHE A 15 23.16 19.19 5.18
C PHE A 15 23.30 17.66 5.21
N ALA A 16 23.79 17.06 6.30
CA ALA A 16 24.16 15.65 6.31
C ALA A 16 23.06 14.67 6.72
N ILE A 17 21.83 15.14 6.99
CA ILE A 17 20.72 14.25 7.34
C ILE A 17 19.46 14.69 6.58
N GLN A 18 19.55 14.74 5.25
CA GLN A 18 18.35 14.47 4.46
C GLN A 18 18.14 12.95 4.53
N SER A 19 17.55 12.49 5.64
CA SER A 19 17.00 11.13 5.67
C SER A 19 15.96 11.07 4.56
N GLU A 20 16.26 10.35 3.49
CA GLU A 20 15.27 9.89 2.53
C GLU A 20 14.34 8.94 3.28
N ALA A 21 13.40 9.50 4.04
CA ALA A 21 12.26 8.75 4.53
C ALA A 21 11.50 8.34 3.28
N ALA A 22 11.71 7.09 2.84
CA ALA A 22 11.05 6.53 1.68
C ALA A 22 9.53 6.65 1.91
N ALA A 23 8.86 7.50 1.12
CA ALA A 23 7.45 7.81 1.30
C ALA A 23 6.61 6.57 0.99
N GLN A 24 5.94 6.02 2.00
CA GLN A 24 4.96 4.95 1.84
C GLN A 24 3.72 5.53 1.14
N GLN A 25 3.13 4.78 0.22
CA GLN A 25 1.92 5.20 -0.49
C GLN A 25 0.70 4.43 0.04
N TYR A 26 -0.41 5.14 0.19
CA TYR A 26 -1.68 4.56 0.64
C TYR A 26 -2.71 4.76 -0.47
N PHE A 27 -3.37 3.67 -0.87
CA PHE A 27 -4.44 3.67 -1.86
C PHE A 27 -5.70 3.11 -1.21
N THR A 28 -6.79 3.88 -1.23
CA THR A 28 -8.09 3.44 -0.71
C THR A 28 -9.04 3.19 -1.88
N TYR A 29 -9.70 2.03 -1.83
CA TYR A 29 -10.68 1.57 -2.80
C TYR A 29 -12.00 1.34 -2.06
N ASP A 30 -13.08 1.92 -2.56
CA ASP A 30 -14.41 1.82 -1.99
C ASP A 30 -15.27 0.86 -2.84
N GLY A 31 -15.99 -0.03 -2.17
CA GLY A 31 -17.05 -0.85 -2.75
C GLY A 31 -18.36 -0.65 -2.00
N ASP A 32 -19.42 -1.32 -2.46
CA ASP A 32 -20.77 -1.15 -1.91
C ASP A 32 -20.91 -1.65 -0.46
N VAL A 33 -20.10 -2.63 -0.06
CA VAL A 33 -20.27 -3.36 1.21
C VAL A 33 -19.09 -3.14 2.18
N PHE A 34 -17.90 -2.89 1.62
CA PHE A 34 -16.67 -2.66 2.36
C PHE A 34 -15.70 -1.83 1.51
N SER A 35 -14.70 -1.26 2.17
CA SER A 35 -13.57 -0.58 1.53
C SER A 35 -12.28 -1.34 1.81
N VAL A 36 -11.27 -1.15 0.97
CA VAL A 36 -9.92 -1.69 1.15
C VAL A 36 -8.91 -0.56 1.08
N GLN A 37 -7.93 -0.57 1.98
CA GLN A 37 -6.76 0.29 1.91
C GLN A 37 -5.52 -0.58 1.73
N LEU A 38 -4.75 -0.27 0.69
CA LEU A 38 -3.47 -0.87 0.40
C LEU A 38 -2.37 0.12 0.76
N LYS A 39 -1.42 -0.31 1.56
CA LYS A 39 -0.17 0.41 1.75
C LYS A 39 0.89 -0.25 0.90
N THR A 40 1.55 0.51 0.02
CA THR A 40 2.60 -0.03 -0.86
C THR A 40 3.97 0.50 -0.46
N ASN A 41 5.00 -0.15 -0.98
CA ASN A 41 6.33 0.44 -1.03
C ASN A 41 6.33 1.72 -1.91
N SER A 42 7.40 2.51 -1.81
CA SER A 42 7.51 3.80 -2.52
C SER A 42 7.54 3.68 -4.04
N ALA A 43 7.91 2.50 -4.56
CA ALA A 43 7.97 2.22 -6.00
C ALA A 43 6.61 1.76 -6.57
N ASN A 44 5.60 1.58 -5.72
CA ASN A 44 4.32 0.98 -6.06
C ASN A 44 4.45 -0.37 -6.80
N THR A 45 5.39 -1.21 -6.36
CA THR A 45 5.63 -2.55 -6.92
C THR A 45 5.24 -3.66 -5.94
N GLN A 46 4.88 -3.31 -4.71
CA GLN A 46 4.52 -4.29 -3.69
C GLN A 46 3.57 -3.69 -2.66
N VAL A 47 2.49 -4.42 -2.35
CA VAL A 47 1.63 -4.15 -1.20
C VAL A 47 2.31 -4.70 0.07
N MET A 48 2.45 -3.83 1.06
CA MET A 48 3.08 -4.08 2.35
C MET A 48 2.07 -4.34 3.46
N GLU A 49 0.91 -3.67 3.42
CA GLU A 49 -0.16 -3.85 4.39
C GLU A 49 -1.52 -3.73 3.69
N VAL A 50 -2.48 -4.53 4.14
CA VAL A 50 -3.86 -4.55 3.64
C VAL A 50 -4.81 -4.33 4.80
N PHE A 51 -5.76 -3.41 4.62
CA PHE A 51 -6.80 -3.14 5.60
C PHE A 51 -8.16 -3.20 4.92
N PHE A 52 -9.14 -3.85 5.55
CA PHE A 52 -10.52 -3.82 5.09
C PHE A 52 -11.32 -2.96 6.08
N SER A 53 -12.33 -2.26 5.57
CA SER A 53 -13.29 -1.54 6.39
C SER A 53 -14.72 -1.91 6.10
N SER A 54 -15.49 -2.14 7.15
CA SER A 54 -16.94 -2.22 7.07
C SER A 54 -17.52 -1.30 8.15
N LYS A 55 -18.58 -0.57 7.80
CA LYS A 55 -19.27 0.36 8.72
C LYS A 55 -18.34 1.38 9.40
N GLY A 56 -17.26 1.78 8.72
CA GLY A 56 -16.32 2.79 9.20
C GLY A 56 -15.21 2.28 10.13
N GLU A 57 -15.18 1.00 10.46
CA GLU A 57 -14.10 0.40 11.25
C GLU A 57 -13.07 -0.23 10.32
N TRP A 58 -11.78 0.00 10.56
CA TRP A 58 -10.68 -0.56 9.76
C TRP A 58 -9.98 -1.69 10.51
N HIS A 59 -9.77 -2.81 9.83
CA HIS A 59 -9.07 -3.97 10.37
C HIS A 59 -7.91 -4.35 9.45
N LYS A 60 -6.75 -4.63 10.04
CA LYS A 60 -5.57 -5.11 9.31
C LYS A 60 -5.73 -6.59 8.99
N PHE A 61 -5.39 -6.97 7.76
CA PHE A 61 -5.34 -8.33 7.29
C PHE A 61 -3.87 -8.75 7.11
N GLU A 62 -3.58 -10.01 7.41
CA GLU A 62 -2.25 -10.60 7.23
C GLU A 62 -2.11 -11.04 5.77
N ILE A 63 -1.08 -10.56 5.06
CA ILE A 63 -0.70 -11.10 3.74
C ILE A 63 -0.02 -12.45 3.97
N ILE A 64 -0.58 -13.51 3.42
CA ILE A 64 -0.07 -14.89 3.59
C ILE A 64 0.47 -15.50 2.30
N ASP A 65 0.14 -14.93 1.15
CA ASP A 65 0.69 -15.32 -0.15
C ASP A 65 0.72 -14.15 -1.13
N PHE A 66 1.59 -14.23 -2.14
CA PHE A 66 1.77 -13.22 -3.18
C PHE A 66 2.22 -13.84 -4.51
N HIS A 67 1.53 -13.46 -5.58
CA HIS A 67 1.90 -13.75 -6.96
C HIS A 67 1.96 -12.47 -7.80
N ASP A 68 3.07 -12.29 -8.51
CA ASP A 68 3.21 -11.24 -9.51
C ASP A 68 2.67 -11.74 -10.85
N LEU A 69 1.56 -11.16 -11.32
CA LEU A 69 0.90 -11.52 -12.57
C LEU A 69 0.94 -10.39 -13.59
N GLU A 70 1.71 -9.31 -13.38
CA GLU A 70 1.69 -8.11 -14.23
C GLU A 70 2.04 -8.38 -15.71
N ASP A 71 2.84 -9.40 -15.98
CA ASP A 71 3.23 -9.81 -17.35
C ASP A 71 2.26 -10.83 -17.97
N THR A 72 1.20 -11.21 -17.26
CA THR A 72 0.22 -12.21 -17.71
C THR A 72 -1.08 -11.54 -18.17
N SER A 73 -1.93 -12.30 -18.88
CA SER A 73 -3.30 -11.86 -19.16
C SER A 73 -4.24 -11.97 -17.96
N GLU A 74 -3.76 -12.50 -16.83
CA GLU A 74 -4.60 -12.97 -15.72
C GLU A 74 -4.82 -11.93 -14.63
N GLY A 75 -3.96 -10.91 -14.47
CA GLY A 75 -4.17 -9.93 -13.41
C GLY A 75 -3.03 -8.94 -13.18
N GLY A 76 -3.06 -8.30 -12.01
CA GLY A 76 -1.97 -7.44 -11.52
C GLY A 76 -1.11 -8.15 -10.47
N PHE A 77 -1.02 -7.58 -9.28
CA PHE A 77 -0.41 -8.24 -8.13
C PHE A 77 -1.47 -8.96 -7.30
N LEU A 78 -1.43 -10.29 -7.25
CA LEU A 78 -2.40 -11.10 -6.52
C LEU A 78 -1.89 -11.40 -5.11
N TYR A 79 -2.65 -10.98 -4.10
CA TYR A 79 -2.33 -11.21 -2.69
C TYR A 79 -3.42 -12.03 -2.02
N THR A 80 -3.05 -13.15 -1.40
CA THR A 80 -3.96 -13.83 -0.46
C THR A 80 -3.78 -13.22 0.92
N VAL A 81 -4.88 -12.73 1.49
CA VAL A 81 -4.91 -12.12 2.81
C VAL A 81 -5.82 -12.90 3.76
N LYS A 82 -5.50 -12.87 5.05
CA LYS A 82 -6.22 -13.56 6.11
C LYS A 82 -6.63 -12.60 7.21
N ASP A 83 -7.86 -12.70 7.67
CA ASP A 83 -8.35 -11.93 8.80
C ASP A 83 -7.92 -12.54 10.15
N GLY A 84 -8.29 -11.88 11.26
CA GLY A 84 -7.98 -12.38 12.61
C GLY A 84 -8.76 -13.64 13.04
N LYS A 85 -9.73 -14.10 12.24
CA LYS A 85 -10.55 -15.28 12.48
C LYS A 85 -10.16 -16.47 11.60
N GLY A 86 -9.33 -16.24 10.58
CA GLY A 86 -8.85 -17.25 9.64
C GLY A 86 -9.52 -17.24 8.28
N ASP A 87 -10.47 -16.32 8.05
CA ASP A 87 -11.13 -16.14 6.76
C ASP A 87 -10.12 -15.57 5.75
N LYS A 88 -10.14 -16.09 4.52
CA LYS A 88 -9.20 -15.75 3.46
C LYS A 88 -9.88 -15.03 2.31
N TYR A 89 -9.13 -14.12 1.69
CA TYR A 89 -9.56 -13.35 0.53
C TYR A 89 -8.39 -13.14 -0.41
N ASP A 90 -8.66 -13.11 -1.70
CA ASP A 90 -7.65 -12.74 -2.69
C ASP A 90 -7.88 -11.30 -3.16
N VAL A 91 -6.84 -10.49 -3.14
CA VAL A 91 -6.83 -9.10 -3.57
C VAL A 91 -5.96 -8.99 -4.81
N ASP A 92 -6.61 -8.77 -5.95
CA ASP A 92 -5.97 -8.56 -7.23
C ASP A 92 -5.78 -7.06 -7.47
N TYR A 93 -4.54 -6.61 -7.30
CA TYR A 93 -4.15 -5.21 -7.32
C TYR A 93 -3.56 -4.80 -8.68
N TYR A 94 -4.32 -3.98 -9.42
CA TYR A 94 -3.91 -3.41 -10.69
C TYR A 94 -3.31 -2.01 -10.48
N ARG A 95 -1.99 -1.91 -10.28
CA ARG A 95 -1.35 -0.63 -9.91
C ARG A 95 -1.56 0.55 -10.87
N ASN A 96 -1.90 0.27 -12.12
CA ASN A 96 -2.12 1.25 -13.18
C ASN A 96 -3.62 1.49 -13.48
N GLN A 97 -4.52 0.85 -12.74
CA GLN A 97 -5.97 1.01 -12.88
C GLN A 97 -6.54 1.68 -11.64
N ASP A 98 -7.72 2.29 -11.79
CA ASP A 98 -8.45 2.92 -10.68
C ASP A 98 -9.39 1.93 -9.95
N TYR A 99 -9.11 0.63 -10.02
CA TYR A 99 -9.88 -0.39 -9.32
C TYR A 99 -9.01 -1.55 -8.86
N ILE A 100 -9.53 -2.31 -7.90
CA ILE A 100 -9.04 -3.64 -7.52
C ILE A 100 -10.19 -4.65 -7.60
N ILE A 101 -9.83 -5.92 -7.59
CA ILE A 101 -10.81 -7.00 -7.44
C ILE A 101 -10.49 -7.77 -6.17
N VAL A 102 -11.51 -8.01 -5.35
CA VAL A 102 -11.43 -8.86 -4.18
C VAL A 102 -12.29 -10.10 -4.42
N TYR A 103 -11.73 -11.27 -4.14
CA TYR A 103 -12.43 -12.55 -4.22
C TYR A 103 -12.57 -13.15 -2.82
N ALA A 104 -13.71 -13.81 -2.57
CA ALA A 104 -13.79 -14.77 -1.47
C ALA A 104 -12.83 -15.94 -1.75
N SER A 105 -12.30 -16.60 -0.73
CA SER A 105 -11.31 -17.69 -0.89
C SER A 105 -11.74 -18.86 -1.77
N ASP A 106 -13.05 -19.06 -1.95
CA ASP A 106 -13.62 -20.09 -2.82
C ASP A 106 -13.91 -19.58 -4.24
N HIS A 107 -13.56 -18.33 -4.54
CA HIS A 107 -13.85 -17.59 -5.77
C HIS A 107 -15.34 -17.57 -6.15
N SER A 108 -16.25 -17.90 -5.23
CA SER A 108 -17.70 -17.87 -5.47
C SER A 108 -18.23 -16.45 -5.60
N THR A 109 -17.57 -15.51 -4.92
CA THR A 109 -17.98 -14.12 -4.82
C THR A 109 -16.82 -13.21 -5.20
N LYS A 110 -17.14 -12.17 -5.97
CA LYS A 110 -16.21 -11.16 -6.45
C LYS A 110 -16.78 -9.77 -6.15
N TRP A 111 -15.91 -8.88 -5.65
CA TRP A 111 -16.20 -7.47 -5.47
C TRP A 111 -15.18 -6.65 -6.26
N THR A 112 -15.67 -5.72 -7.08
CA THR A 112 -14.81 -4.70 -7.71
C THR A 112 -14.92 -3.43 -6.89
N LEU A 113 -13.79 -2.94 -6.40
CA LEU A 113 -13.71 -1.74 -5.57
C LEU A 113 -12.95 -0.68 -6.37
N TYR A 114 -13.45 0.55 -6.34
CA TYR A 114 -12.90 1.65 -7.12
C TYR A 114 -12.14 2.61 -6.24
N LYS A 115 -11.04 3.15 -6.77
CA LYS A 115 -10.18 4.11 -6.08
C LYS A 115 -10.97 5.36 -5.69
N ARG A 116 -10.73 5.85 -4.48
CA ARG A 116 -11.30 7.09 -3.95
C ARG A 116 -10.66 8.34 -4.55
#